data_AF-A0AAW2RHU8-F1
#
_entry.id   AF-A0AAW2RHU8-F1
#
_cell.length_a   1.000
_cell.length_b   1.000
_cell.length_c   1.000
_cell.angle_alpha   90.00
_cell.angle_beta   90.00
_cell.angle_gamma   90.00
#
_symmetry.space_group_name_H-M   'P 1'
#
loop_
_entity.id
_entity.type
_entity.pdbx_description
1 polymer ?
#
loop_
_entity_poly.entity_id
_entity_poly.type
_entity_poly.pdbx_seq_one_letter_code
_entity_poly.pdbx_strand_id
1 'polypeptide(L)'
;MLRGCSGFYSYAIFERLEGWPDVNISQGRIALKLQHNLFQYMAVSDDRQRIMPTTHDREKGLVLDYPEAVLLTNPDNSFLRGEVDDKYQYSSDNKDSRVHGWICTDPATGFWVITPSNEFKTGGPVKQDLTSHAGPISLFMFFSTHYAGLPLIIEFRDGEPWKKVFGPVFMYLNSVQPDEDPLTLWADAKEQMLLETEKWPYDFPLSDDFPYADQRGTVTGRLLVRDRAINSGQNLMLWGCKIRLRSLVYDPPRNGPTLWEIGIPDRTAEFFVPDPNHAYEPIYMSQPDKFRQYGLWDRYTDLYPEDLVYTIESSIYQTDWYFAHVNRKLDNKTYVPTTWKIMFDLTNVDDVVNYTLQLALAQANAECITH
;
A
#
# COMPACT_ATOMS: atom_id res chain seq x y z
N MET A 1 26.01 13.39 -1.15
CA MET A 1 26.83 12.16 -1.10
C MET A 1 27.75 12.25 0.10
N LEU A 2 27.95 11.14 0.82
CA LEU A 2 28.85 11.08 1.97
C LEU A 2 30.04 10.17 1.62
N ARG A 3 31.23 10.52 2.12
CA ARG A 3 32.44 9.73 1.88
C ARG A 3 32.31 8.37 2.56
N GLY A 4 32.59 7.30 1.81
CA GLY A 4 32.55 5.92 2.32
C GLY A 4 31.17 5.27 2.31
N CYS A 5 30.15 5.93 1.77
CA CYS A 5 28.82 5.33 1.57
C CYS A 5 28.66 4.86 0.12
N SER A 6 28.15 3.64 -0.07
CA SER A 6 27.82 3.08 -1.39
C SER A 6 26.45 3.58 -1.86
N GLY A 7 26.33 4.89 -2.09
CA GLY A 7 25.05 5.48 -2.45
C GLY A 7 24.98 6.99 -2.27
N PHE A 8 23.77 7.53 -2.38
CA PHE A 8 23.52 8.95 -2.17
C PHE A 8 22.19 9.21 -1.47
N TYR A 9 22.14 10.28 -0.67
CA TYR A 9 20.92 10.73 -0.02
C TYR A 9 20.21 11.77 -0.88
N SER A 10 18.88 11.77 -0.84
CA SER A 10 18.05 12.77 -1.50
C SER A 10 16.89 13.19 -0.62
N TYR A 11 16.57 14.47 -0.65
CA TYR A 11 15.41 15.08 0.01
C TYR A 11 14.93 16.26 -0.83
N ALA A 12 13.69 16.66 -0.63
CA ALA A 12 13.12 17.83 -1.29
C ALA A 12 12.58 18.81 -0.26
N ILE A 13 12.75 20.10 -0.53
CA ILE A 13 12.08 21.17 0.21
C ILE A 13 11.12 21.81 -0.76
N PHE A 14 9.83 21.70 -0.47
CA PHE A 14 8.82 22.42 -1.25
C PHE A 14 8.47 23.69 -0.49
N GLU A 15 8.45 24.82 -1.19
CA GLU A 15 8.20 26.14 -0.63
C GLU A 15 7.21 26.90 -1.53
N ARG A 16 6.23 27.52 -0.89
CA ARG A 16 5.25 28.43 -1.47
C ARG A 16 5.36 29.74 -0.69
N LEU A 17 5.63 30.83 -1.38
CA LEU A 17 5.76 32.15 -0.74
C LEU A 17 4.39 32.82 -0.57
N GLU A 18 4.34 33.79 0.34
CA GLU A 18 3.14 34.58 0.60
C GLU A 18 2.65 35.28 -0.67
N GLY A 19 1.33 35.29 -0.89
CA GLY A 19 0.69 35.92 -2.04
C GLY A 19 0.77 35.13 -3.36
N TRP A 20 1.34 33.91 -3.36
CA TRP A 20 1.30 33.05 -4.53
C TRP A 20 -0.14 32.67 -4.92
N PRO A 21 -0.40 32.27 -6.18
CA PRO A 21 -1.73 31.82 -6.62
C PRO A 21 -2.19 30.53 -5.95
N ASP A 22 -3.50 30.30 -6.01
CA ASP A 22 -4.10 29.03 -5.57
C ASP A 22 -3.56 27.86 -6.39
N VAL A 23 -3.29 26.74 -5.72
CA VAL A 23 -2.80 25.52 -6.37
C VAL A 23 -3.29 24.27 -5.64
N ASN A 24 -3.53 23.22 -6.43
CA ASN A 24 -3.82 21.88 -5.94
C ASN A 24 -2.68 20.96 -6.32
N ILE A 25 -2.09 20.28 -5.34
CA ILE A 25 -1.01 19.33 -5.56
C ILE A 25 -1.49 17.94 -5.14
N SER A 26 -1.74 17.09 -6.14
CA SER A 26 -2.28 15.74 -5.93
C SER A 26 -1.19 14.68 -5.72
N GLN A 27 0.06 14.98 -6.11
CA GLN A 27 1.17 14.04 -5.98
C GLN A 27 2.52 14.75 -5.96
N GLY A 28 3.44 14.21 -5.16
CA GLY A 28 4.86 14.56 -5.16
C GLY A 28 5.71 13.30 -4.97
N ARG A 29 6.76 13.15 -5.77
CA ARG A 29 7.66 11.98 -5.71
C ARG A 29 9.00 12.25 -6.39
N ILE A 30 10.00 11.44 -6.05
CA ILE A 30 11.19 11.23 -6.88
C ILE A 30 10.99 9.94 -7.67
N ALA A 31 11.27 9.99 -8.97
CA ALA A 31 11.21 8.82 -9.84
C ALA A 31 12.58 8.59 -10.48
N LEU A 32 13.14 7.40 -10.27
CA LEU A 32 14.43 6.99 -10.81
C LEU A 32 14.19 5.91 -11.84
N LYS A 33 14.51 6.21 -13.10
CA LYS A 33 14.46 5.27 -14.21
C LYS A 33 15.85 4.66 -14.38
N LEU A 34 15.97 3.37 -14.10
CA LEU A 34 17.22 2.65 -14.24
C LEU A 34 17.41 2.18 -15.69
N GLN A 35 18.62 1.71 -16.02
CA GLN A 35 18.91 1.18 -17.34
C GLN A 35 18.12 -0.11 -17.56
N HIS A 36 17.18 -0.07 -18.50
CA HIS A 36 16.21 -1.15 -18.75
C HIS A 36 16.86 -2.49 -19.15
N ASN A 37 18.03 -2.44 -19.79
CA ASN A 37 18.79 -3.61 -20.20
C ASN A 37 19.63 -4.20 -19.07
N LEU A 38 19.79 -3.50 -17.94
CA LEU A 38 20.57 -3.97 -16.79
C LEU A 38 19.69 -4.50 -15.67
N PHE A 39 18.60 -3.80 -15.32
CA PHE A 39 17.80 -4.11 -14.14
C PHE A 39 16.48 -4.78 -14.52
N GLN A 40 16.39 -6.10 -14.39
CA GLN A 40 15.18 -6.86 -14.78
C GLN A 40 14.42 -7.46 -13.59
N TYR A 41 15.07 -7.59 -12.43
CA TYR A 41 14.47 -8.25 -11.27
C TYR A 41 14.13 -7.20 -10.21
N MET A 42 12.86 -7.13 -9.82
CA MET A 42 12.35 -6.19 -8.81
C MET A 42 12.17 -6.91 -7.48
N ALA A 43 12.43 -6.19 -6.38
CA ALA A 43 12.07 -6.63 -5.04
C ALA A 43 11.44 -5.48 -4.24
N VAL A 44 10.24 -5.72 -3.68
CA VAL A 44 9.51 -4.74 -2.84
C VAL A 44 9.14 -5.29 -1.46
N SER A 45 9.13 -6.61 -1.30
CA SER A 45 9.06 -7.31 -0.01
C SER A 45 9.67 -8.70 -0.15
N ASP A 46 9.83 -9.43 0.95
CA ASP A 46 10.34 -10.81 0.93
C ASP A 46 9.48 -11.71 0.02
N ASP A 47 8.16 -11.52 0.04
CA ASP A 47 7.21 -12.33 -0.74
C ASP A 47 6.87 -11.74 -2.12
N ARG A 48 7.39 -10.56 -2.47
CA ARG A 48 7.10 -9.88 -3.74
C ARG A 48 8.38 -9.45 -4.41
N GLN A 49 8.99 -10.44 -5.06
CA GLN A 49 10.18 -10.28 -5.88
C GLN A 49 10.04 -11.10 -7.15
N ARG A 50 10.43 -10.52 -8.28
CA ARG A 50 10.20 -11.16 -9.57
C ARG A 50 10.98 -10.50 -10.70
N ILE A 51 11.17 -11.25 -11.78
CA ILE A 51 11.47 -10.65 -13.08
C ILE A 51 10.24 -9.84 -13.51
N MET A 52 10.49 -8.61 -13.96
CA MET A 52 9.47 -7.68 -14.42
C MET A 52 9.45 -7.59 -15.94
N PRO A 53 8.29 -7.32 -16.54
CA PRO A 53 8.23 -6.97 -17.96
C PRO A 53 8.95 -5.66 -18.23
N THR A 54 9.45 -5.52 -19.46
CA THR A 54 9.97 -4.26 -19.96
C THR A 54 8.84 -3.31 -20.38
N THR A 55 9.15 -2.03 -20.57
CA THR A 55 8.21 -1.08 -21.18
C THR A 55 7.78 -1.54 -22.58
N HIS A 56 8.69 -2.11 -23.36
CA HIS A 56 8.42 -2.62 -24.71
C HIS A 56 7.45 -3.81 -24.70
N ASP A 57 7.59 -4.71 -23.71
CA ASP A 57 6.65 -5.82 -23.53
C ASP A 57 5.24 -5.30 -23.25
N ARG A 58 5.12 -4.25 -22.44
CA ARG A 58 3.84 -3.59 -22.17
C ARG A 58 3.28 -2.89 -23.40
N GLU A 59 4.10 -2.19 -24.18
CA GLU A 59 3.67 -1.49 -25.41
C GLU A 59 3.12 -2.43 -26.47
N LYS A 60 3.66 -3.65 -26.58
CA LYS A 60 3.14 -4.73 -27.46
C LYS A 60 1.95 -5.47 -26.86
N GLY A 61 1.71 -5.31 -25.56
CA GLY A 61 0.68 -6.02 -24.82
C GLY A 61 -0.72 -5.54 -25.15
N LEU A 62 -1.72 -6.22 -24.57
CA LEU A 62 -3.11 -5.82 -24.68
C LEU A 62 -3.53 -5.05 -23.44
N VAL A 63 -3.82 -3.77 -23.59
CA VAL A 63 -4.45 -2.96 -22.53
C VAL A 63 -5.84 -3.55 -22.23
N LEU A 64 -6.13 -3.76 -20.95
CA LEU A 64 -7.39 -4.33 -20.48
C LEU A 64 -8.40 -3.24 -20.12
N ASP A 65 -9.06 -3.33 -18.97
CA ASP A 65 -10.18 -2.44 -18.63
C ASP A 65 -9.72 -1.03 -18.24
N TYR A 66 -8.45 -0.85 -17.87
CA TYR A 66 -7.84 0.45 -17.62
C TYR A 66 -6.39 0.49 -18.11
N PRO A 67 -5.83 1.68 -18.40
CA PRO A 67 -4.52 1.83 -19.04
C PRO A 67 -3.35 1.21 -18.26
N GLU A 68 -3.46 1.13 -16.94
CA GLU A 68 -2.43 0.55 -16.08
C GLU A 68 -2.31 -0.96 -16.19
N ALA A 69 -3.38 -1.68 -16.54
CA ALA A 69 -3.41 -3.13 -16.64
C ALA A 69 -3.15 -3.59 -18.08
N VAL A 70 -2.05 -4.31 -18.26
CA VAL A 70 -1.62 -4.79 -19.58
C VAL A 70 -1.38 -6.28 -19.54
N LEU A 71 -2.12 -7.02 -20.37
CA LEU A 71 -1.88 -8.44 -20.61
C LEU A 71 -0.65 -8.62 -21.52
N LEU A 72 0.32 -9.39 -21.04
CA LEU A 72 1.55 -9.68 -21.75
C LEU A 72 1.33 -10.82 -22.76
N THR A 73 1.04 -10.47 -24.02
CA THR A 73 0.69 -11.43 -25.07
C THR A 73 1.91 -12.01 -25.78
N ASN A 74 2.96 -11.21 -25.96
CA ASN A 74 4.21 -11.61 -26.61
C ASN A 74 5.44 -10.91 -26.01
N PRO A 75 5.72 -11.13 -24.70
CA PRO A 75 6.88 -10.55 -24.05
C PRO A 75 8.19 -11.19 -24.54
N ASP A 76 9.28 -10.44 -24.48
CA ASP A 76 10.63 -10.90 -24.82
C ASP A 76 11.06 -12.06 -23.90
N ASN A 77 10.65 -12.04 -22.63
CA ASN A 77 10.73 -13.19 -21.72
C ASN A 77 9.43 -14.00 -21.75
N SER A 78 9.46 -15.19 -22.35
CA SER A 78 8.28 -16.04 -22.53
C SER A 78 7.61 -16.51 -21.25
N PHE A 79 8.33 -16.53 -20.11
CA PHE A 79 7.75 -16.89 -18.81
C PHE A 79 6.71 -15.88 -18.32
N LEU A 80 6.75 -14.64 -18.82
CA LEU A 80 5.80 -13.60 -18.46
C LEU A 80 4.52 -13.63 -19.33
N ARG A 81 4.47 -14.51 -20.34
CA ARG A 81 3.34 -14.57 -21.26
C ARG A 81 2.08 -14.99 -20.52
N GLY A 82 0.98 -14.25 -20.75
CA GLY A 82 -0.32 -14.52 -20.13
C GLY A 82 -0.53 -13.82 -18.79
N GLU A 83 0.51 -13.23 -18.21
CA GLU A 83 0.36 -12.41 -17.01
C GLU A 83 -0.22 -11.03 -17.32
N VAL A 84 -0.87 -10.43 -16.33
CA VAL A 84 -1.31 -9.03 -16.36
C VAL A 84 -0.42 -8.20 -15.46
N ASP A 85 0.34 -7.29 -16.06
CA ASP A 85 1.15 -6.32 -15.32
C ASP A 85 0.33 -5.07 -15.01
N ASP A 86 0.22 -4.76 -13.72
CA ASP A 86 -0.42 -3.57 -13.21
C ASP A 86 0.48 -2.91 -12.16
N LYS A 87 0.72 -1.61 -12.31
CA LYS A 87 1.57 -0.83 -11.40
C LYS A 87 1.09 -0.89 -9.93
N TYR A 88 -0.20 -1.10 -9.68
CA TYR A 88 -0.77 -1.18 -8.33
C TYR A 88 -0.44 -2.48 -7.60
N GLN A 89 -0.01 -3.53 -8.32
CA GLN A 89 0.47 -4.78 -7.73
C GLN A 89 1.70 -4.59 -6.84
N TYR A 90 2.49 -3.57 -7.14
CA TYR A 90 3.73 -3.24 -6.45
C TYR A 90 3.53 -2.16 -5.38
N SER A 91 2.30 -1.77 -5.04
CA SER A 91 2.07 -0.83 -3.95
C SER A 91 2.36 -1.47 -2.59
N SER A 92 2.74 -0.66 -1.60
CA SER A 92 2.98 -1.13 -0.23
C SER A 92 2.45 -0.13 0.78
N ASP A 93 2.02 -0.64 1.93
CA ASP A 93 1.70 0.20 3.08
C ASP A 93 2.93 1.03 3.46
N ASN A 94 2.72 2.28 3.81
CA ASN A 94 3.80 3.21 4.12
C ASN A 94 4.72 2.71 5.24
N LYS A 95 4.16 2.05 6.26
CA LYS A 95 4.92 1.44 7.37
C LYS A 95 5.88 0.34 6.92
N ASP A 96 5.54 -0.38 5.85
CA ASP A 96 6.27 -1.56 5.37
C ASP A 96 7.23 -1.22 4.21
N SER A 97 6.97 -0.12 3.48
CA SER A 97 7.81 0.40 2.39
C SER A 97 9.09 1.09 2.91
N ARG A 98 9.97 0.32 3.55
CA ARG A 98 11.26 0.79 4.09
C ARG A 98 12.44 0.56 3.16
N VAL A 99 12.38 -0.46 2.31
CA VAL A 99 13.37 -0.72 1.26
C VAL A 99 12.69 -1.44 0.09
N HIS A 100 12.99 -0.99 -1.12
CA HIS A 100 12.59 -1.64 -2.37
C HIS A 100 13.56 -1.26 -3.47
N GLY A 101 13.59 -2.03 -4.55
CA GLY A 101 14.56 -1.77 -5.61
C GLY A 101 14.61 -2.82 -6.69
N TRP A 102 15.76 -2.87 -7.33
CA TRP A 102 16.02 -3.67 -8.52
C TRP A 102 17.39 -4.32 -8.48
N ILE A 103 17.47 -5.51 -9.05
CA ILE A 103 18.70 -6.29 -9.22
C ILE A 103 19.02 -6.36 -10.72
N CYS A 104 20.27 -6.06 -11.03
CA CYS A 104 20.95 -6.41 -12.25
C CYS A 104 21.76 -7.68 -12.01
N THR A 105 21.66 -8.68 -12.89
CA THR A 105 22.41 -9.92 -12.75
C THR A 105 23.79 -9.87 -13.41
N ASP A 106 24.01 -8.95 -14.35
CA ASP A 106 25.28 -8.77 -15.04
C ASP A 106 25.56 -7.29 -15.41
N PRO A 107 26.47 -6.59 -14.68
CA PRO A 107 27.17 -7.08 -13.49
C PRO A 107 26.22 -7.17 -12.29
N ALA A 108 26.42 -8.18 -11.42
CA ALA A 108 25.57 -8.43 -10.25
C ALA A 108 25.54 -7.22 -9.29
N THR A 109 24.51 -6.39 -9.41
CA THR A 109 24.42 -5.07 -8.76
C THR A 109 22.98 -4.79 -8.34
N GLY A 110 22.79 -4.29 -7.12
CA GLY A 110 21.50 -3.84 -6.62
C GLY A 110 21.38 -2.32 -6.62
N PHE A 111 20.17 -1.84 -6.87
CA PHE A 111 19.79 -0.44 -6.69
C PHE A 111 18.56 -0.36 -5.79
N TRP A 112 18.67 0.33 -4.66
CA TRP A 112 17.66 0.31 -3.60
C TRP A 112 17.27 1.72 -3.17
N VAL A 113 15.98 1.91 -2.91
CA VAL A 113 15.43 3.10 -2.26
C VAL A 113 15.15 2.75 -0.80
N ILE A 114 15.93 3.31 0.12
CA ILE A 114 15.79 3.12 1.55
C ILE A 114 15.10 4.33 2.17
N THR A 115 13.98 4.08 2.86
CA THR A 115 13.18 5.08 3.57
C THR A 115 13.27 4.84 5.07
N PRO A 116 14.15 5.58 5.78
CA PRO A 116 14.40 5.34 7.21
C PRO A 116 13.26 5.86 8.11
N SER A 117 12.46 6.82 7.63
CA SER A 117 11.35 7.42 8.36
C SER A 117 10.21 7.75 7.42
N ASN A 118 8.98 7.65 7.93
CA ASN A 118 7.75 7.99 7.21
C ASN A 118 7.18 9.37 7.62
N GLU A 119 7.91 10.19 8.38
CA GLU A 119 7.39 11.44 8.96
C GLU A 119 6.85 12.45 7.94
N PHE A 120 7.34 12.37 6.70
CA PHE A 120 6.96 13.28 5.63
C PHE A 120 5.83 12.72 4.75
N LYS A 121 5.46 11.44 4.91
CA LYS A 121 4.40 10.79 4.13
C LYS A 121 3.01 11.18 4.61
N THR A 122 2.04 11.18 3.70
CA THR A 122 0.63 11.51 4.01
C THR A 122 -0.23 10.26 4.21
N GLY A 123 -1.37 10.42 4.88
CA GLY A 123 -2.40 9.38 5.07
C GLY A 123 -2.08 8.26 6.07
N GLY A 124 -0.94 8.34 6.75
CA GLY A 124 -0.63 7.46 7.89
C GLY A 124 0.02 6.12 7.49
N PRO A 125 0.27 5.24 8.49
CA PRO A 125 1.12 4.06 8.33
C PRO A 125 0.55 3.00 7.37
N VAL A 126 -0.77 2.85 7.31
CA VAL A 126 -1.46 1.84 6.48
C VAL A 126 -1.91 2.39 5.13
N LYS A 127 -1.58 3.66 4.79
CA LYS A 127 -1.84 4.17 3.44
C LYS A 127 -0.88 3.46 2.48
N GLN A 128 -1.43 2.94 1.39
CA GLN A 128 -0.66 2.37 0.31
C GLN A 128 -0.12 3.44 -0.64
N ASP A 129 1.12 3.24 -1.07
CA ASP A 129 1.79 4.04 -2.08
C ASP A 129 2.60 3.15 -3.03
N LEU A 130 2.90 3.69 -4.22
CA LEU A 130 3.63 2.97 -5.26
C LEU A 130 5.11 2.89 -4.89
N THR A 131 5.74 1.76 -5.21
CA THR A 131 7.18 1.53 -4.95
C THR A 131 7.98 1.41 -6.24
N SER A 132 7.59 0.50 -7.15
CA SER A 132 8.29 0.19 -8.39
C SER A 132 7.32 0.05 -9.56
N HIS A 133 7.79 0.30 -10.79
CA HIS A 133 7.04 0.08 -12.04
C HIS A 133 7.89 -0.66 -13.07
N ALA A 134 7.23 -1.40 -13.97
CA ALA A 134 7.85 -1.91 -15.18
C ALA A 134 8.64 -0.83 -15.94
N GLY A 135 9.74 -1.23 -16.58
CA GLY A 135 10.70 -0.29 -17.18
C GLY A 135 11.74 0.24 -16.17
N PRO A 136 12.41 -0.67 -15.46
CA PRO A 136 12.88 -0.56 -14.07
C PRO A 136 12.82 0.84 -13.45
N ILE A 137 11.64 1.20 -12.94
CA ILE A 137 11.42 2.48 -12.26
C ILE A 137 11.33 2.23 -10.76
N SER A 138 12.13 2.95 -9.98
CA SER A 138 11.98 3.05 -8.53
C SER A 138 11.36 4.39 -8.17
N LEU A 139 10.33 4.36 -7.35
CA LEU A 139 9.61 5.53 -6.86
C LEU A 139 9.89 5.74 -5.39
N PHE A 140 10.05 7.01 -5.03
CA PHE A 140 9.98 7.46 -3.67
C PHE A 140 8.84 8.47 -3.55
N MET A 141 7.74 8.03 -2.93
CA MET A 141 6.51 8.80 -2.80
C MET A 141 6.58 9.74 -1.59
N PHE A 142 6.37 11.03 -1.82
CA PHE A 142 6.19 12.03 -0.76
C PHE A 142 4.74 12.07 -0.29
N PHE A 143 3.83 12.23 -1.24
CA PHE A 143 2.39 12.26 -1.04
C PHE A 143 1.68 11.90 -2.34
N SER A 144 0.49 11.30 -2.22
CA SER A 144 -0.37 11.00 -3.37
C SER A 144 -1.83 10.84 -2.95
N THR A 145 -2.74 11.00 -3.91
CA THR A 145 -4.15 10.64 -3.76
C THR A 145 -4.43 9.14 -3.95
N HIS A 146 -3.43 8.32 -4.29
CA HIS A 146 -3.63 6.88 -4.47
C HIS A 146 -4.20 6.26 -3.20
N TYR A 147 -5.26 5.44 -3.34
CA TYR A 147 -5.96 4.72 -2.28
C TYR A 147 -6.70 5.58 -1.23
N ALA A 148 -6.57 6.91 -1.27
CA ALA A 148 -7.21 7.81 -0.30
C ALA A 148 -8.07 8.91 -0.95
N GLY A 149 -7.93 9.14 -2.26
CA GLY A 149 -8.76 10.05 -3.04
C GLY A 149 -8.46 11.53 -2.82
N LEU A 150 -9.44 12.36 -3.21
CA LEU A 150 -9.37 13.83 -3.16
C LEU A 150 -9.06 14.41 -1.78
N PRO A 151 -9.48 13.83 -0.63
CA PRO A 151 -9.16 14.36 0.70
C PRO A 151 -7.66 14.47 1.01
N LEU A 152 -6.78 13.82 0.24
CA LEU A 152 -5.32 13.96 0.37
C LEU A 152 -4.69 14.96 -0.62
N ILE A 153 -5.49 15.68 -1.41
CA ILE A 153 -4.97 16.79 -2.21
C ILE A 153 -4.49 17.88 -1.24
N ILE A 154 -3.27 18.35 -1.46
CA ILE A 154 -2.77 19.53 -0.76
C ILE A 154 -3.32 20.74 -1.50
N GLU A 155 -4.22 21.46 -0.83
CA GLU A 155 -4.85 22.66 -1.34
C GLU A 155 -4.23 23.88 -0.67
N PHE A 156 -3.69 24.79 -1.47
CA PHE A 156 -3.28 26.10 -1.00
C PHE A 156 -4.21 27.17 -1.52
N ARG A 157 -4.70 28.03 -0.62
CA ARG A 157 -5.64 29.11 -0.94
C ARG A 157 -5.18 30.44 -0.37
N ASP A 158 -5.76 31.52 -0.90
CA ASP A 158 -5.71 32.87 -0.31
C ASP A 158 -4.28 33.39 -0.06
N GLY A 159 -3.31 32.93 -0.85
CA GLY A 159 -1.93 33.38 -0.71
C GLY A 159 -1.16 32.80 0.49
N GLU A 160 -1.62 31.74 1.17
CA GLU A 160 -0.97 31.19 2.36
C GLU A 160 0.48 30.68 2.12
N PRO A 161 1.50 31.16 2.86
CA PRO A 161 2.85 30.62 2.72
C PRO A 161 2.92 29.20 3.30
N TRP A 162 3.74 28.35 2.69
CA TRP A 162 3.93 26.98 3.17
C TRP A 162 5.32 26.46 2.81
N LYS A 163 5.90 25.69 3.72
CA LYS A 163 7.20 25.05 3.49
C LYS A 163 7.25 23.69 4.17
N LYS A 164 7.78 22.68 3.48
CA LYS A 164 7.95 21.34 4.06
C LYS A 164 9.15 20.62 3.46
N VAL A 165 9.85 19.90 4.32
CA VAL A 165 10.91 18.96 3.94
C VAL A 165 10.33 17.55 3.75
N PHE A 166 10.74 16.87 2.68
CA PHE A 166 10.41 15.50 2.36
C PHE A 166 11.68 14.66 2.23
N GLY A 167 11.77 13.55 2.97
CA GLY A 167 13.01 12.77 3.14
C GLY A 167 13.82 13.23 4.37
N PRO A 168 15.13 12.93 4.43
CA PRO A 168 15.93 12.26 3.40
C PRO A 168 15.64 10.78 3.24
N VAL A 169 15.78 10.29 2.01
CA VAL A 169 15.91 8.87 1.66
C VAL A 169 17.31 8.58 1.18
N PHE A 170 17.68 7.30 1.21
CA PHE A 170 18.99 6.83 0.78
C PHE A 170 18.85 5.92 -0.45
N MET A 171 19.48 6.31 -1.55
CA MET A 171 19.65 5.48 -2.73
C MET A 171 20.91 4.66 -2.56
N TYR A 172 20.73 3.39 -2.23
CA TYR A 172 21.81 2.47 -1.90
C TYR A 172 22.16 1.59 -3.10
N LEU A 173 23.46 1.35 -3.28
CA LEU A 173 24.01 0.45 -4.28
C LEU A 173 24.91 -0.56 -3.61
N ASN A 174 24.75 -1.82 -3.98
CA ASN A 174 25.61 -2.92 -3.57
C ASN A 174 25.91 -3.82 -4.78
N SER A 175 26.92 -4.66 -4.64
CA SER A 175 27.34 -5.60 -5.67
C SER A 175 27.92 -6.85 -5.03
N VAL A 176 27.81 -7.98 -5.70
CA VAL A 176 28.37 -9.27 -5.30
C VAL A 176 29.35 -9.76 -6.35
N GLN A 177 30.17 -10.76 -6.00
CA GLN A 177 31.08 -11.35 -6.98
C GLN A 177 30.30 -12.12 -8.06
N PRO A 178 30.85 -12.30 -9.28
CA PRO A 178 30.14 -12.97 -10.37
C PRO A 178 29.70 -14.42 -10.10
N ASP A 179 30.32 -15.10 -9.14
CA ASP A 179 30.01 -16.47 -8.72
C ASP A 179 29.03 -16.54 -7.52
N GLU A 180 28.69 -15.39 -6.93
CA GLU A 180 27.70 -15.28 -5.87
C GLU A 180 26.29 -15.10 -6.43
N ASP A 181 25.28 -15.56 -5.69
CA ASP A 181 23.87 -15.39 -6.08
C ASP A 181 23.45 -13.91 -5.98
N PRO A 182 23.05 -13.24 -7.09
CA PRO A 182 22.60 -11.86 -7.06
C PRO A 182 21.40 -11.62 -6.13
N LEU A 183 20.59 -12.64 -5.81
CA LEU A 183 19.47 -12.48 -4.89
C LEU A 183 19.90 -12.16 -3.45
N THR A 184 21.16 -12.44 -3.09
CA THR A 184 21.73 -12.05 -1.79
C THR A 184 21.83 -10.53 -1.61
N LEU A 185 21.85 -9.76 -2.71
CA LEU A 185 21.85 -8.29 -2.69
C LEU A 185 20.63 -7.72 -1.94
N TRP A 186 19.50 -8.42 -1.94
CA TRP A 186 18.31 -8.02 -1.19
C TRP A 186 18.52 -8.11 0.33
N ALA A 187 19.19 -9.17 0.81
CA ALA A 187 19.44 -9.34 2.23
C ALA A 187 20.34 -8.22 2.78
N ASP A 188 21.41 -7.91 2.04
CA ASP A 188 22.32 -6.79 2.35
C ASP A 188 21.60 -5.42 2.30
N ALA A 189 20.70 -5.20 1.33
CA ALA A 189 19.88 -3.98 1.29
C ALA A 189 18.96 -3.83 2.50
N LYS A 190 18.40 -4.93 3.03
CA LYS A 190 17.62 -4.93 4.28
C LYS A 190 18.49 -4.60 5.48
N GLU A 191 19.71 -5.13 5.56
CA GLU A 191 20.66 -4.79 6.63
C GLU A 191 21.02 -3.30 6.59
N GLN A 192 21.34 -2.78 5.40
CA GLN A 192 21.59 -1.35 5.21
C GLN A 192 20.37 -0.49 5.61
N MET A 193 19.16 -0.95 5.31
CA MET A 193 17.92 -0.25 5.69
C MET A 193 17.77 -0.15 7.22
N LEU A 194 18.13 -1.20 7.96
CA LEU A 194 18.13 -1.18 9.43
C LEU A 194 19.14 -0.16 9.95
N LEU A 195 20.36 -0.15 9.41
CA LEU A 195 21.40 0.83 9.77
C LEU A 195 20.95 2.28 9.50
N GLU A 196 20.35 2.56 8.34
CA GLU A 196 19.84 3.90 8.03
C GLU A 196 18.66 4.31 8.93
N THR A 197 17.86 3.34 9.39
CA THR A 197 16.79 3.62 10.35
C THR A 197 17.33 3.98 11.73
N GLU A 198 18.38 3.29 12.19
CA GLU A 198 19.05 3.60 13.46
C GLU A 198 19.78 4.96 13.41
N LYS A 199 20.32 5.33 12.25
CA LYS A 199 20.96 6.63 12.03
C LYS A 199 19.98 7.80 11.98
N TRP A 200 18.68 7.54 11.75
CA TRP A 200 17.70 8.61 11.67
C TRP A 200 17.32 9.12 13.08
N PRO A 201 17.17 10.44 13.27
CA PRO A 201 17.34 11.52 12.29
C PRO A 201 18.81 11.86 12.02
N TYR A 202 19.14 12.12 10.75
CA TYR A 202 20.50 12.43 10.31
C TYR A 202 21.00 13.78 10.84
N ASP A 203 22.32 13.92 10.99
CA ASP A 203 23.01 15.14 11.45
C ASP A 203 23.73 15.91 10.31
N PHE A 204 23.89 15.29 9.14
CA PHE A 204 24.61 15.85 8.00
C PHE A 204 23.81 16.76 7.05
N PRO A 205 22.46 16.75 6.96
CA PRO A 205 21.76 17.72 6.11
C PRO A 205 22.07 19.14 6.59
N LEU A 206 22.47 20.03 5.68
CA LEU A 206 22.91 21.41 6.02
C LEU A 206 21.79 22.46 5.97
N SER A 207 20.58 22.06 5.59
CA SER A 207 19.45 23.00 5.44
C SER A 207 18.83 23.31 6.79
N ASP A 208 18.67 24.60 7.11
CA ASP A 208 18.00 25.05 8.34
C ASP A 208 16.53 24.58 8.43
N ASP A 209 15.91 24.29 7.29
CA ASP A 209 14.56 23.72 7.22
C ASP A 209 14.47 22.26 7.71
N PHE A 210 15.59 21.55 7.82
CA PHE A 210 15.61 20.17 8.29
C PHE A 210 15.82 20.13 9.82
N PRO A 211 14.83 19.68 10.60
CA PRO A 211 14.98 19.63 12.04
C PRO A 211 15.92 18.49 12.47
N TYR A 212 16.95 18.82 13.24
CA TYR A 212 17.90 17.88 13.81
C TYR A 212 17.33 17.12 15.03
N ALA A 213 18.07 16.13 15.51
CA ALA A 213 17.68 15.26 16.62
C ALA A 213 17.29 16.04 17.90
N ASP A 214 18.04 17.08 18.24
CA ASP A 214 17.84 17.93 19.42
C ASP A 214 16.66 18.90 19.29
N GLN A 215 16.19 19.15 18.07
CA GLN A 215 14.99 19.94 17.78
C GLN A 215 13.71 19.08 17.73
N ARG A 216 13.83 17.77 17.95
CA ARG A 216 12.71 16.82 17.89
C ARG A 216 12.24 16.42 19.29
N GLY A 217 10.91 16.30 19.42
CA GLY A 217 10.25 15.82 20.62
C GLY A 217 9.89 14.34 20.53
N THR A 218 9.52 13.75 21.67
CA THR A 218 8.90 12.43 21.70
C THR A 218 7.78 12.33 22.69
N VAL A 219 6.77 11.59 22.28
CA VAL A 219 5.64 11.26 23.11
C VAL A 219 5.74 9.80 23.49
N THR A 220 5.78 9.53 24.80
CA THR A 220 5.70 8.17 25.34
C THR A 220 4.44 8.05 26.19
N GLY A 221 3.79 6.90 26.15
CA GLY A 221 2.60 6.64 26.93
C GLY A 221 2.19 5.19 26.80
N ARG A 222 1.05 4.84 27.40
CA ARG A 222 0.45 3.51 27.26
C ARG A 222 -0.91 3.66 26.61
N LEU A 223 -1.13 2.98 25.49
CA LEU A 223 -2.45 2.83 24.90
C LEU A 223 -3.00 1.47 25.33
N LEU A 224 -4.12 1.48 26.05
CA LEU A 224 -4.87 0.26 26.36
C LEU A 224 -6.08 0.22 25.43
N VAL A 225 -6.08 -0.69 24.47
CA VAL A 225 -7.24 -0.99 23.63
C VAL A 225 -8.06 -2.07 24.33
N ARG A 226 -9.33 -1.79 24.61
CA ARG A 226 -10.27 -2.79 25.14
C ARG A 226 -11.19 -3.24 24.02
N ASP A 227 -10.70 -4.14 23.18
CA ASP A 227 -11.53 -4.77 22.15
C ASP A 227 -11.72 -6.25 22.47
N ARG A 228 -12.91 -6.78 22.22
CA ARG A 228 -13.21 -8.21 22.33
C ARG A 228 -12.36 -9.03 21.34
N ALA A 229 -11.98 -8.44 20.20
CA ALA A 229 -11.16 -9.07 19.17
C ALA A 229 -9.64 -9.00 19.46
N ILE A 230 -9.18 -8.11 20.35
CA ILE A 230 -7.75 -7.85 20.59
C ILE A 230 -7.39 -8.19 22.05
N ASN A 231 -6.98 -9.43 22.29
CA ASN A 231 -6.30 -9.83 23.53
C ASN A 231 -4.78 -9.60 23.39
N SER A 232 -4.32 -8.38 23.14
CA SER A 232 -2.90 -8.05 23.28
C SER A 232 -2.66 -6.54 23.40
N GLY A 233 -2.13 -6.12 24.55
CA GLY A 233 -1.70 -4.74 24.78
C GLY A 233 -0.46 -4.42 23.95
N GLN A 234 -0.58 -3.50 23.00
CA GLN A 234 0.56 -2.97 22.27
C GLN A 234 1.14 -1.75 23.00
N ASN A 235 2.44 -1.76 23.24
CA ASN A 235 3.19 -0.61 23.74
C ASN A 235 3.82 0.14 22.57
N LEU A 236 3.57 1.44 22.46
CA LEU A 236 4.20 2.30 21.45
C LEU A 236 5.39 3.04 22.10
N MET A 237 6.60 2.89 21.56
CA MET A 237 7.80 3.64 21.96
C MET A 237 8.34 4.43 20.76
N LEU A 238 8.60 5.72 20.96
CA LEU A 238 9.40 6.59 20.09
C LEU A 238 10.43 7.35 20.96
N TRP A 239 11.48 7.94 20.37
CA TRP A 239 12.68 8.46 21.07
C TRP A 239 12.89 9.98 20.90
N GLY A 240 13.15 10.72 22.00
CA GLY A 240 13.35 12.19 22.04
C GLY A 240 12.77 12.88 23.29
N CYS A 241 12.74 14.22 23.36
CA CYS A 241 12.28 15.00 24.53
C CYS A 241 10.94 14.47 25.10
N LYS A 242 10.96 13.96 26.34
CA LYS A 242 9.91 13.08 26.90
C LYS A 242 8.67 13.86 27.36
N ILE A 243 7.64 13.91 26.53
CA ILE A 243 6.27 14.08 27.01
C ILE A 243 5.76 12.71 27.43
N ARG A 244 5.55 12.49 28.74
CA ARG A 244 4.86 11.29 29.24
C ARG A 244 3.36 11.55 29.24
N LEU A 245 2.65 10.99 28.27
CA LEU A 245 1.21 10.85 28.37
C LEU A 245 0.87 9.83 29.47
N ARG A 246 -0.22 10.10 30.20
CA ARG A 246 -0.85 9.08 31.06
C ARG A 246 -1.40 7.94 30.19
N SER A 247 -1.83 6.85 30.80
CA SER A 247 -2.51 5.76 30.09
C SER A 247 -3.74 6.31 29.36
N LEU A 248 -3.80 6.12 28.04
CA LEU A 248 -4.99 6.35 27.24
C LEU A 248 -5.72 5.02 27.14
N VAL A 249 -7.01 5.02 27.48
CA VAL A 249 -7.89 3.87 27.24
C VAL A 249 -8.69 4.18 26.00
N TYR A 250 -8.64 3.29 25.02
CA TYR A 250 -9.50 3.33 23.84
C TYR A 250 -10.48 2.17 23.94
N ASP A 251 -11.75 2.54 24.14
CA ASP A 251 -12.88 1.63 24.04
C ASP A 251 -13.49 1.86 22.64
N PRO A 252 -13.38 0.88 21.71
CA PRO A 252 -13.97 0.99 20.38
C PRO A 252 -15.47 1.33 20.48
N PRO A 253 -15.99 2.23 19.64
CA PRO A 253 -17.39 2.63 19.73
C PRO A 253 -18.30 1.44 19.43
N ARG A 254 -19.19 1.11 20.38
CA ARG A 254 -20.22 0.08 20.24
C ARG A 254 -21.58 0.65 20.65
N ASN A 255 -22.60 0.40 19.86
CA ASN A 255 -23.97 0.89 20.10
C ASN A 255 -24.79 -0.16 20.86
N GLY A 256 -24.43 -0.39 22.13
CA GLY A 256 -25.07 -1.38 22.99
C GLY A 256 -24.56 -2.81 22.80
N PRO A 257 -25.27 -3.83 23.34
CA PRO A 257 -24.90 -5.24 23.19
C PRO A 257 -24.93 -5.70 21.73
N THR A 258 -23.85 -6.35 21.28
CA THR A 258 -23.76 -6.94 19.94
C THR A 258 -24.67 -8.15 19.81
N LEU A 259 -25.59 -8.12 18.83
CA LEU A 259 -26.41 -9.28 18.47
C LEU A 259 -25.61 -10.29 17.64
N TRP A 260 -24.90 -9.80 16.63
CA TRP A 260 -23.99 -10.56 15.77
C TRP A 260 -22.94 -9.63 15.19
N GLU A 261 -21.82 -10.19 14.72
CA GLU A 261 -20.72 -9.47 14.07
C GLU A 261 -20.16 -10.36 12.95
N ILE A 262 -19.79 -9.76 11.82
CA ILE A 262 -19.17 -10.43 10.67
C ILE A 262 -17.79 -9.78 10.47
N GLY A 263 -16.73 -10.59 10.54
CA GLY A 263 -15.35 -10.12 10.41
C GLY A 263 -14.84 -9.34 11.63
N ILE A 264 -13.69 -8.68 11.45
CA ILE A 264 -13.03 -7.87 12.47
C ILE A 264 -12.89 -6.43 11.94
N PRO A 265 -13.27 -5.39 12.70
CA PRO A 265 -13.19 -4.01 12.26
C PRO A 265 -11.76 -3.44 12.38
N ASP A 266 -10.78 -4.10 11.77
CA ASP A 266 -9.35 -3.74 11.85
C ASP A 266 -8.85 -2.92 10.62
N ARG A 267 -9.78 -2.56 9.72
CA ARG A 267 -9.56 -1.86 8.43
C ARG A 267 -8.90 -2.71 7.35
N THR A 268 -8.83 -4.02 7.50
CA THR A 268 -8.41 -4.92 6.44
C THR A 268 -9.62 -5.65 5.83
N ALA A 269 -9.46 -6.16 4.62
CA ALA A 269 -10.47 -6.99 3.95
C ALA A 269 -10.13 -8.47 4.19
N GLU A 270 -10.25 -8.95 5.43
CA GLU A 270 -9.95 -10.35 5.88
C GLU A 270 -10.92 -11.42 5.37
N PHE A 271 -11.61 -11.10 4.29
CA PHE A 271 -12.74 -11.83 3.75
C PHE A 271 -12.28 -12.76 2.62
N PHE A 272 -13.22 -13.50 2.04
CA PHE A 272 -12.92 -14.49 1.01
C PHE A 272 -12.39 -13.85 -0.28
N VAL A 273 -11.10 -14.08 -0.55
CA VAL A 273 -10.44 -13.76 -1.83
C VAL A 273 -10.42 -15.02 -2.70
N PRO A 274 -11.17 -15.07 -3.82
CA PRO A 274 -11.27 -16.26 -4.64
C PRO A 274 -9.96 -16.54 -5.37
N ASP A 275 -9.83 -17.73 -5.94
CA ASP A 275 -8.77 -17.98 -6.92
C ASP A 275 -8.95 -17.09 -8.15
N PRO A 276 -7.87 -16.73 -8.87
CA PRO A 276 -8.01 -15.94 -10.09
C PRO A 276 -8.61 -16.71 -11.26
N ASN A 277 -9.11 -15.98 -12.25
CA ASN A 277 -9.60 -16.58 -13.49
C ASN A 277 -8.43 -17.22 -14.25
N HIS A 278 -8.62 -18.41 -14.80
CA HIS A 278 -7.61 -19.13 -15.60
C HIS A 278 -7.31 -18.45 -16.96
N ALA A 279 -8.02 -17.37 -17.29
CA ALA A 279 -7.74 -16.53 -18.47
C ALA A 279 -6.36 -15.83 -18.39
N TYR A 280 -5.80 -15.69 -17.20
CA TYR A 280 -4.52 -15.03 -16.96
C TYR A 280 -3.60 -15.93 -16.14
N GLU A 281 -2.30 -15.86 -16.42
CA GLU A 281 -1.30 -16.48 -15.56
C GLU A 281 -1.20 -15.69 -14.25
N PRO A 282 -1.31 -16.36 -13.09
CA PRO A 282 -1.38 -15.68 -11.81
C PRO A 282 0.01 -15.25 -11.32
N ILE A 283 0.06 -14.08 -10.70
CA ILE A 283 1.27 -13.50 -10.09
C ILE A 283 1.24 -13.72 -8.57
N TYR A 284 0.07 -13.57 -7.94
CA TYR A 284 -0.11 -13.72 -6.51
C TYR A 284 -1.16 -14.79 -6.20
N MET A 285 -0.71 -15.93 -5.69
CA MET A 285 -1.59 -17.08 -5.38
C MET A 285 -1.84 -17.29 -3.88
N SER A 286 -1.05 -16.65 -3.02
CA SER A 286 -1.13 -16.80 -1.56
C SER A 286 -1.49 -15.50 -0.86
N GLN A 287 -2.15 -15.63 0.29
CA GLN A 287 -2.28 -14.53 1.24
C GLN A 287 -0.88 -14.10 1.74
N PRO A 288 -0.68 -12.82 2.11
CA PRO A 288 -1.69 -11.75 2.15
C PRO A 288 -1.90 -11.03 0.81
N ASP A 289 -1.11 -11.33 -0.23
CA ASP A 289 -1.10 -10.54 -1.47
C ASP A 289 -2.09 -11.00 -2.55
N LYS A 290 -2.81 -12.10 -2.33
CA LYS A 290 -3.75 -12.68 -3.29
C LYS A 290 -4.73 -11.64 -3.86
N PHE A 291 -5.22 -10.71 -3.03
CA PHE A 291 -6.19 -9.68 -3.45
C PHE A 291 -5.66 -8.73 -4.54
N ARG A 292 -4.34 -8.69 -4.77
CA ARG A 292 -3.69 -7.86 -5.78
C ARG A 292 -3.79 -8.44 -7.19
N GLN A 293 -4.24 -9.68 -7.33
CA GLN A 293 -4.35 -10.32 -8.63
C GLN A 293 -5.42 -9.62 -9.48
N TYR A 294 -5.06 -9.28 -10.72
CA TYR A 294 -5.97 -8.62 -11.65
C TYR A 294 -7.18 -9.53 -11.95
N GLY A 295 -8.36 -8.91 -12.09
CA GLY A 295 -9.58 -9.58 -12.53
C GLY A 295 -10.32 -10.34 -11.44
N LEU A 296 -9.91 -10.22 -10.17
CA LEU A 296 -10.62 -10.90 -9.08
C LEU A 296 -12.07 -10.42 -8.97
N TRP A 297 -12.37 -9.14 -9.18
CA TRP A 297 -13.75 -8.62 -9.12
C TRP A 297 -14.71 -9.33 -10.11
N ASP A 298 -14.21 -9.74 -11.27
CA ASP A 298 -15.02 -10.45 -12.28
C ASP A 298 -15.41 -11.86 -11.80
N ARG A 299 -14.66 -12.45 -10.85
CA ARG A 299 -14.98 -13.76 -10.28
C ARG A 299 -16.27 -13.77 -9.48
N TYR A 300 -16.79 -12.62 -9.06
CA TYR A 300 -18.06 -12.55 -8.34
C TYR A 300 -19.21 -13.12 -9.19
N THR A 301 -19.32 -12.74 -10.47
CA THR A 301 -20.38 -13.25 -11.36
C THR A 301 -20.33 -14.78 -11.51
N ASP A 302 -19.12 -15.35 -11.58
CA ASP A 302 -18.93 -16.80 -11.75
C ASP A 302 -19.31 -17.59 -10.48
N LEU A 303 -18.97 -17.04 -9.31
CA LEU A 303 -19.12 -17.73 -8.02
C LEU A 303 -20.50 -17.53 -7.39
N TYR A 304 -21.15 -16.41 -7.71
CA TYR A 304 -22.44 -16.02 -7.16
C TYR A 304 -23.45 -15.84 -8.29
N PRO A 305 -23.93 -16.94 -8.93
CA PRO A 305 -24.98 -16.86 -9.95
C PRO A 305 -26.26 -16.23 -9.40
N GLU A 306 -26.51 -16.40 -8.10
CA GLU A 306 -27.41 -15.58 -7.29
C GLU A 306 -26.57 -14.74 -6.32
N ASP A 307 -27.04 -13.54 -5.94
CA ASP A 307 -26.28 -12.68 -5.03
C ASP A 307 -26.06 -13.31 -3.65
N LEU A 308 -24.94 -12.93 -3.03
CA LEU A 308 -24.44 -13.48 -1.78
C LEU A 308 -25.51 -13.46 -0.68
N VAL A 309 -25.74 -14.63 -0.08
CA VAL A 309 -26.57 -14.80 1.12
C VAL A 309 -25.67 -15.33 2.24
N TYR A 310 -25.52 -14.55 3.30
CA TYR A 310 -24.75 -14.89 4.48
C TYR A 310 -25.70 -15.19 5.64
N THR A 311 -25.59 -16.37 6.25
CA THR A 311 -26.44 -16.75 7.39
C THR A 311 -25.63 -16.70 8.67
N ILE A 312 -26.03 -15.85 9.62
CA ILE A 312 -25.41 -15.76 10.94
C ILE A 312 -25.39 -17.15 11.61
N GLU A 313 -24.29 -17.46 12.32
CA GLU A 313 -24.00 -18.76 12.96
C GLU A 313 -23.75 -19.96 12.03
N SER A 314 -24.09 -19.87 10.74
CA SER A 314 -23.86 -20.96 9.75
C SER A 314 -22.75 -20.65 8.76
N SER A 315 -22.69 -19.41 8.27
CA SER A 315 -21.66 -18.96 7.32
C SER A 315 -20.38 -18.54 8.02
N ILE A 316 -19.26 -18.66 7.31
CA ILE A 316 -17.90 -18.33 7.78
C ILE A 316 -17.37 -17.15 6.94
N TYR A 317 -17.08 -16.01 7.56
CA TYR A 317 -16.71 -14.79 6.82
C TYR A 317 -15.42 -14.93 5.99
N GLN A 318 -14.49 -15.78 6.40
CA GLN A 318 -13.24 -16.02 5.68
C GLN A 318 -13.44 -16.78 4.36
N THR A 319 -14.56 -17.48 4.17
CA THR A 319 -14.83 -18.32 2.99
C THR A 319 -16.11 -17.94 2.25
N ASP A 320 -17.09 -17.39 2.96
CA ASP A 320 -18.45 -17.20 2.44
C ASP A 320 -18.80 -15.73 2.23
N TRP A 321 -18.05 -14.82 2.85
CA TRP A 321 -18.19 -13.38 2.65
C TRP A 321 -17.15 -12.90 1.63
N TYR A 322 -17.60 -12.53 0.44
CA TYR A 322 -16.70 -12.12 -0.63
C TYR A 322 -15.96 -10.82 -0.28
N PHE A 323 -14.68 -10.70 -0.65
CA PHE A 323 -13.83 -9.61 -0.16
C PHE A 323 -14.19 -8.19 -0.64
N ALA A 324 -14.91 -8.08 -1.76
CA ALA A 324 -15.30 -6.81 -2.34
C ALA A 324 -16.77 -6.83 -2.79
N HIS A 325 -17.59 -5.90 -2.30
CA HIS A 325 -18.94 -5.74 -2.83
C HIS A 325 -18.88 -5.04 -4.20
N VAL A 326 -19.12 -5.81 -5.27
CA VAL A 326 -18.98 -5.37 -6.66
C VAL A 326 -20.29 -5.51 -7.42
N ASN A 327 -20.43 -4.73 -8.50
CA ASN A 327 -21.51 -4.96 -9.47
C ASN A 327 -21.28 -6.27 -10.23
N ARG A 328 -22.37 -6.91 -10.65
CA ARG A 328 -22.35 -8.11 -11.47
C ARG A 328 -22.09 -7.72 -12.92
N LYS A 329 -21.04 -8.30 -13.50
CA LYS A 329 -20.74 -8.18 -14.92
C LYS A 329 -21.75 -9.01 -15.72
N LEU A 330 -22.31 -8.41 -16.76
CA LEU A 330 -23.13 -9.04 -17.78
C LEU A 330 -22.35 -9.13 -19.10
N ASP A 331 -22.99 -9.66 -20.14
CA ASP A 331 -22.46 -9.62 -21.50
C ASP A 331 -22.16 -8.17 -21.96
N ASN A 332 -21.20 -8.03 -22.87
CA ASN A 332 -20.78 -6.76 -23.48
C ASN A 332 -20.24 -5.69 -22.50
N LYS A 333 -19.59 -6.10 -21.41
CA LYS A 333 -19.01 -5.19 -20.39
C LYS A 333 -20.04 -4.27 -19.74
N THR A 334 -21.29 -4.71 -19.65
CA THR A 334 -22.34 -4.00 -18.88
C THR A 334 -22.37 -4.53 -17.45
N TYR A 335 -22.82 -3.71 -16.50
CA TYR A 335 -22.81 -4.04 -15.07
C TYR A 335 -24.17 -3.75 -14.45
N VAL A 336 -24.61 -4.63 -13.55
CA VAL A 336 -25.83 -4.43 -12.76
C VAL A 336 -25.54 -4.49 -11.26
N PRO A 337 -26.26 -3.72 -10.43
CA PRO A 337 -26.09 -3.74 -8.98
C PRO A 337 -26.30 -5.14 -8.40
N THR A 338 -25.58 -5.47 -7.34
CA THR A 338 -25.74 -6.71 -6.56
C THR A 338 -26.32 -6.39 -5.19
N THR A 339 -27.16 -7.28 -4.67
CA THR A 339 -27.80 -7.14 -3.36
C THR A 339 -27.46 -8.32 -2.46
N TRP A 340 -26.58 -8.09 -1.50
CA TRP A 340 -26.22 -9.11 -0.51
C TRP A 340 -27.28 -9.19 0.59
N LYS A 341 -27.54 -10.39 1.10
CA LYS A 341 -28.50 -10.63 2.19
C LYS A 341 -27.79 -11.20 3.39
N ILE A 342 -28.09 -10.66 4.57
CA ILE A 342 -27.67 -11.23 5.85
C ILE A 342 -28.92 -11.83 6.49
N MET A 343 -28.93 -13.14 6.65
CA MET A 343 -30.01 -13.90 7.29
C MET A 343 -29.65 -14.15 8.75
N PHE A 344 -30.54 -13.80 9.66
CA PHE A 344 -30.37 -14.04 11.09
C PHE A 344 -31.74 -14.16 11.76
N ASP A 345 -31.80 -14.96 12.82
CA ASP A 345 -33.00 -15.12 13.63
C ASP A 345 -32.90 -14.27 14.89
N LEU A 346 -33.98 -13.56 15.22
CA LEU A 346 -34.15 -12.89 16.51
C LEU A 346 -35.34 -13.50 17.24
N THR A 347 -35.07 -14.14 18.38
CA THR A 347 -36.10 -14.81 19.19
C THR A 347 -36.86 -13.86 20.10
N ASN A 348 -36.25 -12.75 20.50
CA ASN A 348 -36.84 -11.72 21.36
C ASN A 348 -36.61 -10.33 20.74
N VAL A 349 -37.55 -9.89 19.91
CA VAL A 349 -37.55 -8.53 19.36
C VAL A 349 -38.30 -7.63 20.34
N ASP A 350 -37.68 -6.52 20.73
CA ASP A 350 -38.29 -5.47 21.52
C ASP A 350 -38.63 -4.30 20.59
N ASP A 351 -39.91 -4.11 20.33
CA ASP A 351 -40.41 -3.13 19.37
C ASP A 351 -40.28 -1.68 19.86
N VAL A 352 -39.80 -1.47 21.09
CA VAL A 352 -39.67 -0.14 21.72
C VAL A 352 -38.21 0.35 21.69
N VAL A 353 -37.24 -0.53 21.45
CA VAL A 353 -35.81 -0.16 21.41
C VAL A 353 -35.31 0.07 19.99
N ASN A 354 -34.23 0.85 19.87
CA ASN A 354 -33.56 1.06 18.59
C ASN A 354 -32.49 -0.01 18.36
N TYR A 355 -32.50 -0.59 17.15
CA TYR A 355 -31.45 -1.47 16.66
C TYR A 355 -30.51 -0.70 15.73
N THR A 356 -29.20 -0.92 15.84
CA THR A 356 -28.20 -0.25 14.99
C THR A 356 -27.44 -1.27 14.14
N LEU A 357 -27.46 -1.07 12.83
CA LEU A 357 -26.55 -1.73 11.90
C LEU A 357 -25.33 -0.82 11.67
N GLN A 358 -24.14 -1.33 11.95
CA GLN A 358 -22.89 -0.62 11.69
C GLN A 358 -22.12 -1.34 10.58
N LEU A 359 -21.82 -0.61 9.51
CA LEU A 359 -21.02 -1.09 8.37
C LEU A 359 -19.66 -0.39 8.39
N ALA A 360 -18.58 -1.17 8.39
CA ALA A 360 -17.22 -0.67 8.29
C ALA A 360 -16.64 -1.12 6.94
N LEU A 361 -16.12 -0.17 6.16
CA LEU A 361 -15.51 -0.43 4.86
C LEU A 361 -14.04 -0.05 4.91
N ALA A 362 -13.17 -0.93 4.39
CA ALA A 362 -11.74 -0.63 4.25
C ALA A 362 -11.51 0.43 3.15
N GLN A 363 -12.27 0.37 2.06
CA GLN A 363 -12.24 1.33 0.97
C GLN A 363 -13.56 1.30 0.20
N ALA A 364 -13.90 2.42 -0.47
CA ALA A 364 -14.96 2.50 -1.47
C ALA A 364 -14.44 3.28 -2.68
N ASN A 365 -14.86 2.90 -3.90
CA ASN A 365 -14.54 3.62 -5.13
C ASN A 365 -15.83 3.97 -5.89
N ALA A 366 -15.97 5.26 -6.24
CA ALA A 366 -17.14 5.78 -6.96
C ALA A 366 -17.24 5.25 -8.41
N GLU A 367 -16.14 4.79 -9.02
CA GLU A 367 -16.19 4.18 -10.37
C GLU A 367 -16.98 2.86 -10.41
N CYS A 368 -17.31 2.26 -9.25
CA CYS A 368 -18.17 1.08 -9.17
C CYS A 368 -19.64 1.40 -8.87
N ILE A 369 -20.01 2.66 -8.63
CA ILE A 369 -21.38 3.06 -8.32
C ILE A 369 -21.68 4.32 -9.14
N THR A 370 -22.38 4.13 -10.27
CA THR A 370 -22.87 5.13 -11.25
C THR A 370 -21.96 5.49 -12.43
N HIS A 371 -22.34 4.98 -13.61
CA HIS A 371 -22.68 5.78 -14.79
C HIS A 371 -23.75 5.08 -15.63
#